data_AF-A0A950GAY2-F1
#
_entry.id   AF-A0A950GAY2-F1
#
_cell.length_a   1.000
_cell.length_b   1.000
_cell.length_c   1.000
_cell.angle_alpha   90.00
_cell.angle_beta   90.00
_cell.angle_gamma   90.00
#
_symmetry.space_group_name_H-M   'P 1'
#
loop_
_entity.id
_entity.type
_entity.pdbx_description
1 polymer ?
#
loop_
_entity_poly.entity_id
_entity_poly.type
_entity_poly.pdbx_seq_one_letter_code
_entity_poly.pdbx_strand_id
1 'polypeptide(L)'
;MMASFAPILLAGSAVAFAGGRRRRHGTDIVPEPQRTALPAGEYLPPSIEAAERQLGMLLRRMRAFERAPYAFSTSRILDDTEFERCLDAATALSIRIAELSGGVTPGPAERERIRHQIVLSVAPKLPSAGALRQMRSRREISLADV
;
A
#
# COMPACT_ATOMS: atom_id res chain seq x y z
N MET A 1 13.42 27.85 -41.71
CA MET A 1 12.06 27.30 -41.53
C MET A 1 11.48 27.89 -40.26
N MET A 2 10.33 28.55 -40.37
CA MET A 2 9.65 29.29 -39.29
C MET A 2 8.69 28.40 -38.48
N ALA A 3 8.51 28.74 -37.19
CA ALA A 3 7.32 28.61 -36.31
C ALA A 3 7.86 28.56 -34.86
N SER A 4 7.77 29.57 -33.98
CA SER A 4 6.64 30.39 -33.53
C SER A 4 5.41 29.54 -33.16
N PHE A 5 5.17 29.34 -31.85
CA PHE A 5 3.83 29.34 -31.25
C PHE A 5 3.93 29.60 -29.73
N ALA A 6 3.09 30.53 -29.29
CA ALA A 6 2.98 31.13 -27.96
C ALA A 6 2.24 30.23 -26.94
N PRO A 7 2.23 30.58 -25.63
CA PRO A 7 1.58 29.78 -24.59
C PRO A 7 0.08 30.09 -24.50
N ILE A 8 -0.74 29.07 -24.25
CA ILE A 8 -2.17 29.23 -23.95
C ILE A 8 -2.42 28.85 -22.49
N LEU A 9 -2.65 29.88 -21.68
CA LEU A 9 -3.42 29.82 -20.44
C LEU A 9 -4.91 29.74 -20.82
N LEU A 10 -5.66 28.74 -20.35
CA LEU A 10 -7.10 28.94 -20.14
C LEU A 10 -7.73 27.93 -19.17
N ALA A 11 -8.31 28.52 -18.13
CA ALA A 11 -9.55 28.21 -17.42
C ALA A 11 -9.77 26.83 -16.79
N GLY A 12 -10.11 26.90 -15.50
CA GLY A 12 -10.65 25.79 -14.73
C GLY A 12 -12.06 25.38 -15.14
N SER A 13 -12.47 24.25 -14.59
CA SER A 13 -13.88 23.90 -14.45
C SER A 13 -14.00 23.04 -13.19
N ALA A 14 -14.51 23.66 -12.13
CA ALA A 14 -15.05 22.96 -11.00
C ALA A 14 -16.33 22.25 -11.46
N VAL A 15 -16.42 20.94 -11.25
CA VAL A 15 -17.67 20.22 -11.40
C VAL A 15 -18.08 19.71 -10.02
N ALA A 16 -18.99 20.45 -9.41
CA ALA A 16 -19.79 19.98 -8.31
C ALA A 16 -20.75 18.92 -8.85
N PHE A 17 -20.68 17.69 -8.35
CA PHE A 17 -21.78 16.74 -8.48
C PHE A 17 -22.57 16.70 -7.18
N ALA A 18 -23.73 17.34 -7.26
CA ALA A 18 -24.79 17.32 -6.27
C ALA A 18 -25.43 15.92 -6.17
N GLY A 19 -25.93 15.62 -4.97
CA GLY A 19 -26.40 14.32 -4.54
C GLY A 19 -27.59 13.76 -5.33
N GLY A 20 -27.45 12.49 -5.73
CA GLY A 20 -28.55 11.63 -6.11
C GLY A 20 -28.97 10.73 -4.95
N ARG A 21 -30.02 11.10 -4.22
CA ARG A 21 -30.77 10.18 -3.35
C ARG A 21 -31.39 9.09 -4.23
N ARG A 22 -30.83 7.88 -4.21
CA ARG A 22 -31.57 6.65 -4.56
C ARG A 22 -31.64 5.76 -3.33
N ARG A 23 -32.77 5.90 -2.61
CA ARG A 23 -33.26 4.86 -1.70
C ARG A 23 -34.16 3.91 -2.50
N ARG A 24 -33.82 2.62 -2.45
CA ARG A 24 -34.64 1.39 -2.59
C ARG A 24 -33.62 0.24 -2.55
N HIS A 25 -33.23 -0.26 -1.38
CA HIS A 25 -33.90 -1.27 -0.56
C HIS A 25 -34.10 -2.61 -1.32
N GLY A 26 -33.43 -3.65 -0.83
CA GLY A 26 -33.82 -5.05 -1.05
C GLY A 26 -32.99 -5.83 -2.06
N THR A 27 -31.76 -6.18 -1.68
CA THR A 27 -31.34 -7.58 -1.39
C THR A 27 -29.89 -7.53 -0.92
N ASP A 28 -29.66 -7.97 0.31
CA ASP A 28 -28.35 -8.35 0.83
C ASP A 28 -27.78 -9.45 -0.06
N ILE A 29 -27.01 -9.03 -1.05
CA ILE A 29 -25.89 -9.81 -1.51
C ILE A 29 -24.72 -9.03 -0.99
N VAL A 30 -24.28 -9.35 0.23
CA VAL A 30 -22.90 -9.09 0.61
C VAL A 30 -22.09 -9.74 -0.51
N PRO A 31 -21.40 -8.99 -1.38
CA PRO A 31 -20.41 -9.64 -2.22
C PRO A 31 -19.44 -10.23 -1.21
N GLU A 32 -19.46 -11.56 -1.06
CA GLU A 32 -18.40 -12.28 -0.39
C GLU A 32 -17.12 -11.65 -0.95
N PRO A 33 -16.28 -11.02 -0.10
CA PRO A 33 -15.08 -10.41 -0.61
C PRO A 33 -14.36 -11.55 -1.30
N GLN A 34 -14.26 -11.49 -2.63
CA GLN A 34 -13.51 -12.46 -3.40
C GLN A 34 -12.13 -12.44 -2.79
N ARG A 35 -11.90 -13.40 -1.89
CA ARG A 35 -10.62 -13.74 -1.35
C ARG A 35 -9.91 -14.19 -2.61
N THR A 36 -9.16 -13.28 -3.23
CA THR A 36 -7.92 -13.68 -3.89
C THR A 36 -7.01 -14.22 -2.79
N ALA A 37 -7.42 -15.34 -2.19
CA ALA A 37 -6.54 -16.31 -1.62
C ALA A 37 -5.68 -16.70 -2.81
N LEU A 38 -4.48 -16.14 -2.86
CA LEU A 38 -3.45 -16.67 -3.73
C LEU A 38 -3.42 -18.17 -3.43
N PRO A 39 -3.73 -19.05 -4.41
CA PRO A 39 -3.75 -20.47 -4.15
C PRO A 39 -2.39 -20.86 -3.59
N ALA A 40 -2.40 -21.39 -2.37
CA ALA A 40 -1.24 -21.97 -1.74
C ALA A 40 -0.85 -23.19 -2.57
N GLY A 41 0.07 -23.04 -3.53
CA GLY A 41 0.51 -24.15 -4.35
C GLY A 41 1.36 -23.81 -5.56
N GLU A 42 0.83 -23.13 -6.57
CA GLU A 42 1.27 -23.54 -7.92
C GLU A 42 1.29 -22.47 -9.02
N TYR A 43 1.56 -21.21 -8.71
CA TYR A 43 2.00 -20.24 -9.73
C TYR A 43 2.98 -19.24 -9.12
N LEU A 44 4.26 -19.62 -9.05
CA LEU A 44 5.33 -18.66 -8.80
C LEU A 44 5.38 -17.67 -9.99
N PRO A 45 5.55 -16.36 -9.74
CA PRO A 45 5.63 -15.40 -10.83
C PRO A 45 6.77 -15.76 -11.80
N PRO A 46 6.50 -15.78 -13.12
CA PRO A 46 7.47 -16.24 -14.11
C PRO A 46 8.54 -15.19 -14.42
N SER A 47 8.33 -13.92 -14.03
CA SER A 47 9.24 -12.82 -14.28
C SER A 47 9.44 -11.93 -13.06
N ILE A 48 10.57 -11.21 -13.04
CA ILE A 48 10.91 -10.23 -12.00
C ILE A 48 9.79 -9.18 -11.89
N GLU A 49 9.35 -8.64 -13.02
CA GLU A 49 8.28 -7.62 -13.06
C GLU A 49 6.94 -8.11 -12.50
N ALA A 50 6.59 -9.38 -12.71
CA ALA A 50 5.39 -9.97 -12.14
C ALA A 50 5.53 -10.10 -10.61
N ALA A 51 6.70 -10.56 -10.16
CA ALA A 51 7.00 -10.70 -8.73
C ALA A 51 7.03 -9.35 -8.01
N GLU A 52 7.67 -8.33 -8.59
CA GLU A 52 7.74 -6.98 -8.04
C GLU A 52 6.36 -6.31 -7.96
N ARG A 53 5.51 -6.49 -8.98
CA ARG A 53 4.14 -5.96 -8.95
C ARG A 53 3.32 -6.58 -7.83
N GLN A 54 3.41 -7.90 -7.65
CA GLN A 54 2.74 -8.61 -6.55
C GLN A 54 3.29 -8.16 -5.19
N LEU A 55 4.61 -8.09 -5.04
CA LEU A 55 5.28 -7.64 -3.82
C LEU A 55 4.84 -6.21 -3.45
N GLY A 56 4.87 -5.29 -4.41
CA GLY A 56 4.43 -3.91 -4.20
C GLY A 56 2.95 -3.80 -3.79
N MET A 57 2.09 -4.69 -4.29
CA MET A 57 0.69 -4.76 -3.86
C MET A 57 0.57 -5.19 -2.39
N LEU A 58 1.26 -6.25 -1.99
CA LEU A 58 1.25 -6.75 -0.61
C LEU A 58 1.77 -5.70 0.36
N LEU A 59 2.90 -5.04 0.04
CA LEU A 59 3.47 -3.99 0.88
C LEU A 59 2.51 -2.81 1.08
N ARG A 60 1.72 -2.44 0.06
CA ARG A 60 0.70 -1.39 0.21
C ARG A 60 -0.44 -1.81 1.14
N ARG A 61 -0.90 -3.06 1.05
CA ARG A 61 -1.94 -3.62 1.93
C ARG A 61 -1.48 -3.69 3.38
N MET A 62 -0.27 -4.21 3.60
CA MET A 62 0.35 -4.27 4.93
C MET A 62 0.53 -2.89 5.54
N ARG A 63 1.03 -1.90 4.78
CA ARG A 63 1.11 -0.51 5.25
C ARG A 63 -0.25 0.12 5.56
N ALA A 64 -1.31 -0.26 4.83
CA ALA A 64 -2.66 0.21 5.12
C ALA A 64 -3.20 -0.43 6.41
N PHE A 65 -2.93 -1.72 6.63
CA PHE A 65 -3.26 -2.42 7.88
C PHE A 65 -2.53 -1.80 9.08
N GLU A 66 -1.22 -1.55 8.98
CA GLU A 66 -0.42 -0.89 10.03
C GLU A 66 -0.93 0.52 10.41
N ARG A 67 -1.48 1.26 9.44
CA ARG A 67 -2.02 2.60 9.69
C ARG A 67 -3.39 2.59 10.34
N ALA A 68 -4.22 1.61 9.98
CA ALA A 68 -5.60 1.48 10.45
C ALA A 68 -5.94 -0.01 10.57
N PRO A 69 -5.54 -0.66 11.68
CA PRO A 69 -5.83 -2.07 11.90
C PRO A 69 -7.35 -2.32 11.81
N TYR A 70 -7.73 -3.44 11.22
CA TYR A 70 -9.13 -3.87 11.04
C TYR A 70 -10.00 -2.99 10.11
N ALA A 71 -9.43 -1.95 9.48
CA ALA A 71 -10.09 -1.21 8.41
C ALA A 71 -10.04 -1.98 7.09
N PHE A 72 -10.83 -3.06 6.98
CA PHE A 72 -10.77 -4.00 5.86
C PHE A 72 -10.99 -3.33 4.48
N SER A 73 -11.80 -2.27 4.42
CA SER A 73 -12.07 -1.53 3.18
C SER A 73 -10.81 -0.92 2.55
N THR A 74 -9.76 -0.66 3.34
CA THR A 74 -8.50 -0.07 2.87
C THR A 74 -7.39 -1.11 2.76
N SER A 75 -7.19 -1.95 3.77
CA SER A 75 -6.09 -2.92 3.81
C SER A 75 -6.38 -4.18 3.01
N ARG A 76 -7.64 -4.61 2.95
CA ARG A 76 -8.04 -5.97 2.54
C ARG A 76 -7.31 -7.07 3.35
N ILE A 77 -6.95 -6.78 4.60
CA ILE A 77 -6.38 -7.70 5.59
C ILE A 77 -7.32 -7.67 6.81
N LEU A 78 -7.85 -8.83 7.17
CA LEU A 78 -8.87 -9.01 8.22
C LEU A 78 -8.27 -8.99 9.62
N ASP A 79 -7.15 -9.68 9.81
CA ASP A 79 -6.56 -9.94 11.12
C ASP A 79 -5.03 -10.11 11.02
N ASP A 80 -4.41 -10.26 12.18
CA ASP A 80 -2.97 -10.47 12.30
C ASP A 80 -2.52 -11.77 11.61
N THR A 81 -3.37 -12.80 11.56
CA THR A 81 -3.03 -14.07 10.89
C THR A 81 -2.93 -13.87 9.36
N GLU A 82 -3.83 -13.09 8.77
CA GLU A 82 -3.78 -12.73 7.36
C GLU A 82 -2.60 -11.78 7.07
N PHE A 83 -2.25 -10.90 8.01
CA PHE A 83 -1.04 -10.10 7.92
C PHE A 83 0.22 -10.99 7.87
N GLU A 84 0.35 -11.96 8.78
CA GLU A 84 1.48 -12.90 8.79
C GLU A 84 1.57 -13.72 7.48
N ARG A 85 0.42 -14.12 6.91
CA ARG A 85 0.40 -14.78 5.58
C ARG A 85 0.86 -13.86 4.46
N CYS A 86 0.45 -12.58 4.49
CA CYS A 86 0.91 -11.59 3.53
C CYS A 86 2.42 -11.35 3.67
N LEU A 87 2.94 -11.35 4.89
CA LEU A 87 4.37 -11.24 5.18
C LEU A 87 5.15 -12.45 4.64
N ASP A 88 4.67 -13.67 4.90
CA ASP A 88 5.25 -14.89 4.34
C ASP A 88 5.29 -14.88 2.80
N ALA A 89 4.20 -14.44 2.17
CA ALA A 89 4.12 -14.29 0.71
C ALA A 89 5.08 -13.21 0.19
N ALA A 90 5.20 -12.07 0.88
CA ALA A 90 6.15 -11.01 0.52
C ALA A 90 7.61 -11.47 0.64
N THR A 91 7.93 -12.26 1.68
CA THR A 91 9.25 -12.89 1.82
C THR A 91 9.51 -13.87 0.68
N ALA A 92 8.56 -14.74 0.35
CA ALA A 92 8.69 -15.68 -0.77
C ALA A 92 8.88 -14.96 -2.11
N LEU A 93 8.16 -13.85 -2.35
CA LEU A 93 8.33 -13.04 -3.56
C LEU A 93 9.69 -12.36 -3.63
N SER A 94 10.22 -11.88 -2.50
CA SER A 94 11.55 -11.27 -2.44
C SER A 94 12.65 -12.29 -2.75
N ILE A 95 12.50 -13.51 -2.22
CA ILE A 95 13.38 -14.65 -2.56
C ILE A 95 13.27 -14.98 -4.04
N ARG A 96 12.05 -15.05 -4.57
CA ARG A 96 11.82 -15.35 -5.99
C ARG A 96 12.45 -14.32 -6.93
N ILE A 97 12.41 -13.03 -6.57
CA ILE A 97 13.08 -11.97 -7.32
C ILE A 97 14.60 -12.21 -7.33
N ALA A 98 15.18 -12.58 -6.19
CA ALA A 98 16.61 -12.89 -6.10
C ALA A 98 16.97 -14.11 -6.97
N GLU A 99 16.19 -15.19 -6.90
CA GLU A 99 16.39 -16.38 -7.75
C GLU A 99 16.31 -16.06 -9.25
N LEU A 100 15.29 -15.30 -9.67
CA LEU A 100 15.13 -14.87 -11.06
C LEU A 100 16.27 -13.93 -11.51
N SER A 101 16.94 -13.27 -10.58
CA SER A 101 18.11 -12.43 -10.84
C SER A 101 19.43 -13.22 -10.86
N GLY A 102 19.38 -14.55 -10.75
CA GLY A 102 20.56 -15.43 -10.69
C GLY A 102 21.17 -15.57 -9.29
N GLY A 103 20.47 -15.12 -8.24
CA GLY A 103 20.85 -15.29 -6.85
C GLY A 103 20.64 -16.73 -6.35
N VAL A 104 21.32 -17.08 -5.26
CA VAL A 104 21.18 -18.38 -4.59
C VAL A 104 19.97 -18.36 -3.66
N THR A 105 19.23 -19.47 -3.60
CA THR A 105 18.13 -19.64 -2.64
C THR A 105 18.66 -19.49 -1.20
N PRO A 106 18.14 -18.54 -0.41
CA PRO A 106 18.66 -18.24 0.92
C PRO A 106 18.32 -19.35 1.92
N GLY A 107 19.23 -19.55 2.89
CA GLY A 107 18.96 -20.42 4.04
C GLY A 107 17.96 -19.82 5.02
N PRO A 108 17.55 -20.59 6.06
CA PRO A 108 16.51 -20.18 7.01
C PRO A 108 16.79 -18.85 7.72
N ALA A 109 18.05 -18.60 8.11
CA ALA A 109 18.44 -17.37 8.80
C ALA A 109 18.30 -16.13 7.91
N GLU A 110 18.65 -16.25 6.63
CA GLU A 110 18.54 -15.13 5.69
C GLU A 110 17.08 -14.90 5.27
N ARG A 111 16.27 -15.97 5.17
CA ARG A 111 14.81 -15.84 5.03
C ARG A 111 14.19 -15.01 6.16
N GLU A 112 14.58 -15.29 7.40
CA GLU A 112 14.08 -14.55 8.56
C GLU A 112 14.57 -13.10 8.57
N ARG A 113 15.81 -12.86 8.14
CA ARG A 113 16.33 -11.51 7.94
C ARG A 113 15.51 -10.71 6.93
N ILE A 114 15.17 -11.31 5.79
CA ILE A 114 14.32 -10.71 4.76
C ILE A 114 12.92 -10.41 5.33
N ARG A 115 12.33 -11.37 6.06
CA ARG A 115 11.04 -11.19 6.75
C ARG A 115 11.08 -9.97 7.67
N HIS A 116 12.10 -9.88 8.52
CA HIS A 116 12.28 -8.76 9.44
C HIS A 116 12.46 -7.42 8.71
N GLN A 117 13.24 -7.37 7.63
CA GLN A 117 13.39 -6.17 6.80
C GLN A 117 12.06 -5.70 6.21
N ILE A 118 11.20 -6.63 5.77
CA ILE A 118 9.88 -6.30 5.24
C ILE A 118 9.01 -5.67 6.35
N VAL A 119 8.98 -6.24 7.56
CA VAL A 119 8.26 -5.66 8.71
C VAL A 119 8.72 -4.23 8.99
N LEU A 120 10.03 -4.00 9.07
CA LEU A 120 10.59 -2.66 9.25
C LEU A 120 10.19 -1.68 8.15
N SER A 121 10.00 -2.17 6.91
CA SER A 121 9.63 -1.34 5.76
C SER A 121 8.15 -0.96 5.70
N VAL A 122 7.28 -1.67 6.43
CA VAL A 122 5.84 -1.42 6.48
C VAL A 122 5.39 -0.72 7.76
N ALA A 123 6.18 -0.83 8.83
CA ALA A 123 5.95 -0.12 10.07
C ALA A 123 5.77 1.39 9.81
N PRO A 124 4.83 2.05 10.51
CA PRO A 124 4.62 3.48 10.36
C PRO A 124 5.91 4.21 10.74
N LYS A 125 6.43 5.02 9.80
CA LYS A 125 7.56 5.90 10.10
C LYS A 125 7.10 6.88 11.18
N LEU A 126 7.67 6.75 12.38
CA LEU A 126 7.56 7.77 13.40
C LEU A 126 7.95 9.12 12.79
N PRO A 127 7.19 10.19 13.03
CA PRO A 127 7.56 11.51 12.55
C PRO A 127 8.95 11.84 13.08
N SER A 128 9.83 12.30 12.19
CA SER A 128 11.19 12.70 12.58
C SER A 128 11.12 13.79 13.65
N ALA A 129 12.13 13.87 14.52
CA ALA A 129 12.20 14.90 15.56
C ALA A 129 12.03 16.33 14.99
N GLY A 130 12.51 16.56 13.76
CA GLY A 130 12.30 17.82 13.02
C GLY A 130 10.84 18.08 12.67
N ALA A 131 10.11 17.07 12.20
CA ALA A 131 8.68 17.19 11.90
C ALA A 131 7.85 17.46 13.17
N LEU A 132 8.19 16.79 14.29
CA LEU A 132 7.55 17.05 15.58
C LEU A 132 7.81 18.48 16.08
N ARG A 133 9.04 18.99 15.93
CA ARG A 133 9.40 20.38 16.30
C ARG A 133 8.64 21.41 15.47
N GLN A 134 8.49 21.17 14.16
CA GLN A 134 7.76 22.05 13.26
C GLN A 134 6.25 22.05 13.53
N MET A 135 5.66 20.88 13.87
CA MET A 135 4.25 20.79 14.28
C MET A 135 3.99 21.51 15.60
N ARG A 136 4.92 21.46 16.55
CA ARG A 136 4.83 22.19 17.82
C ARG A 136 4.90 23.71 17.60
N SER A 137 5.86 24.18 16.80
CA SER A 137 5.99 25.60 16.46
C SER A 137 4.75 26.16 15.76
N ARG A 138 4.12 25.41 14.84
CA ARG A 138 2.86 25.85 14.20
C ARG A 138 1.68 25.99 15.16
N ARG A 139 1.60 25.12 16.20
CA ARG A 139 0.54 25.22 17.20
C ARG A 139 0.76 26.40 18.15
N GLU A 140 2.00 26.70 18.50
CA GLU A 140 2.34 27.84 19.37
C GLU A 140 2.05 29.18 18.67
N ILE A 141 2.29 29.30 17.36
CA ILE A 141 1.92 30.50 16.58
C ILE A 141 0.40 30.68 16.51
N SER A 142 -0.36 29.60 16.28
CA SER A 142 -1.83 29.65 16.21
C SER A 142 -2.52 30.00 17.52
N LEU A 143 -1.84 29.84 18.67
CA LEU A 143 -2.35 30.17 20.00
C LEU A 143 -1.98 31.59 20.45
N ALA A 144 -1.02 32.24 19.79
CA ALA A 144 -0.62 33.61 20.06
C ALA A 144 -1.46 34.65 19.28
N ASP A 145 -2.26 34.20 18.31
CA ASP A 145 -3.15 35.03 17.47
C ASP A 145 -4.62 35.05 17.98
N VAL A 146 -4.87 34.62 19.22
CA VAL A 146 -6.18 34.68 19.92
C VAL A 146 -6.05 35.49 21.20
#